data_AF-A0A970HYE1-F1
#
_entry.id   AF-A0A970HYE1-F1
#
_cell.length_a   1.000
_cell.length_b   1.000
_cell.length_c   1.000
_cell.angle_alpha   90.00
_cell.angle_beta   90.00
_cell.angle_gamma   90.00
#
_symmetry.space_group_name_H-M   'P 1'
#
loop_
_entity.id
_entity.type
_entity.pdbx_description
1 polymer ?
#
loop_
_entity_poly.entity_id
_entity_poly.type
_entity_poly.pdbx_seq_one_letter_code
_entity_poly.pdbx_strand_id
1 'polypeptide(L)'
;QAYPVLKDVYDRMAHVYENVVVPISDGIRVFQVVTNLKATAESEGRELSKAYEKTVVLATIDESWKEHLREMDELKQSVQAATYEQKDPLLIYKFESFELFKAMINKVNKDVVSTLMKGHIPTQDPEQVREAKQRRQIENLKASKSDFSQYGAGPGGGPDRDQKTEPVRVEKKVGRNDPCPCGSGKKYKHCHGQQQAVAPRQNARI
;
A
#
# COMPACT_ATOMS: atom_id res chain seq x y z
N GLN A 1 3.39 31.25 12.61
CA GLN A 1 4.01 30.92 11.31
C GLN A 1 3.01 31.02 10.15
N ALA A 2 1.75 30.58 10.31
CA ALA A 2 0.72 30.66 9.27
C ALA A 2 0.22 32.06 8.91
N TYR A 3 0.11 32.95 9.92
CA TYR A 3 -0.50 34.27 9.78
C TYR A 3 0.10 35.17 8.67
N PRO A 4 1.43 35.35 8.54
CA PRO A 4 1.99 36.21 7.49
C PRO A 4 1.67 35.72 6.08
N VAL A 5 1.63 34.40 5.85
CA VAL A 5 1.26 33.80 4.55
C VAL A 5 -0.22 34.02 4.27
N LEU A 6 -1.08 33.82 5.27
CA LEU A 6 -2.52 34.05 5.13
C LEU A 6 -2.85 35.52 4.88
N LYS A 7 -2.11 36.45 5.49
CA LYS A 7 -2.26 37.88 5.26
C LYS A 7 -1.86 38.27 3.84
N ASP A 8 -0.74 37.77 3.34
CA ASP A 8 -0.31 38.00 1.94
C ASP A 8 -1.30 37.42 0.92
N VAL A 9 -1.87 36.23 1.20
CA VAL A 9 -2.91 35.63 0.36
C VAL A 9 -4.22 36.44 0.42
N TYR A 10 -4.60 36.93 1.60
CA TYR A 10 -5.77 37.81 1.75
C TYR A 10 -5.58 39.10 0.96
N ASP A 11 -4.45 39.79 1.13
CA ASP A 11 -4.20 41.07 0.47
C ASP A 11 -4.15 40.93 -1.07
N ARG A 12 -3.66 39.80 -1.60
CA ARG A 12 -3.59 39.53 -3.05
C ARG A 12 -4.88 38.98 -3.65
N MET A 13 -5.62 38.16 -2.91
CA MET A 13 -6.65 37.28 -3.48
C MET A 13 -7.99 37.28 -2.72
N ALA A 14 -8.22 38.22 -1.78
CA ALA A 14 -9.47 38.29 -1.00
C ALA A 14 -10.76 38.40 -1.83
N HIS A 15 -10.68 38.86 -3.09
CA HIS A 15 -11.84 39.03 -3.97
C HIS A 15 -12.16 37.79 -4.82
N VAL A 16 -11.28 36.79 -4.86
CA VAL A 16 -11.43 35.60 -5.74
C VAL A 16 -11.87 34.37 -4.96
N TYR A 17 -11.43 34.22 -3.71
CA TYR A 17 -11.66 33.02 -2.92
C TYR A 17 -12.21 33.34 -1.53
N GLU A 18 -13.30 32.65 -1.18
CA GLU A 18 -13.94 32.79 0.13
C GLU A 18 -13.36 31.81 1.16
N ASN A 19 -13.03 30.58 0.74
CA ASN A 19 -12.47 29.53 1.58
C ASN A 19 -11.09 29.09 1.08
N VAL A 20 -10.18 28.83 2.02
CA VAL A 20 -8.83 28.33 1.77
C VAL A 20 -8.63 26.98 2.45
N VAL A 21 -7.85 26.11 1.80
CA VAL A 21 -7.40 24.85 2.39
C VAL A 21 -5.95 25.02 2.84
N VAL A 22 -5.72 24.85 4.14
CA VAL A 22 -4.38 24.90 4.73
C VAL A 22 -3.96 23.47 5.09
N PRO A 23 -2.90 22.92 4.46
CA PRO A 23 -2.34 21.64 4.89
C PRO A 23 -1.55 21.84 6.17
N ILE A 24 -1.91 21.12 7.24
CA ILE A 24 -1.16 21.09 8.51
C ILE A 24 -0.70 19.66 8.75
N SER A 25 0.57 19.47 9.07
CA SER A 25 1.15 18.15 9.33
C SER A 25 1.73 18.03 10.74
N ASP A 26 1.68 16.84 11.33
CA ASP A 26 2.44 16.50 12.55
C ASP A 26 3.76 15.74 12.25
N GLY A 27 4.10 15.61 10.96
CA GLY A 27 5.21 14.80 10.45
C GLY A 27 4.80 13.41 9.93
N ILE A 28 3.67 12.87 10.40
CA ILE A 28 3.16 11.56 9.95
C ILE A 28 1.88 11.76 9.15
N ARG A 29 0.95 12.56 9.67
CA ARG A 29 -0.36 12.82 9.04
C ARG A 29 -0.41 14.22 8.46
N VAL A 30 -1.17 14.39 7.39
CA VAL A 30 -1.47 15.70 6.79
C VAL A 30 -2.97 15.93 6.88
N PHE A 31 -3.36 16.98 7.59
CA PHE A 31 -4.74 17.42 7.76
C PHE A 31 -5.01 18.58 6.80
N GLN A 32 -6.04 18.44 5.98
CA GLN A 32 -6.52 19.53 5.12
C GLN A 32 -7.58 20.31 5.89
N VAL A 33 -7.20 21.49 6.39
CA VAL A 33 -8.11 22.34 7.19
C VAL A 33 -8.73 23.38 6.27
N VAL A 34 -10.06 23.37 6.17
CA VAL A 34 -10.83 24.35 5.39
C VAL A 34 -11.20 25.51 6.31
N THR A 35 -10.86 26.73 5.93
CA THR A 35 -11.22 27.94 6.70
C THR A 35 -11.63 29.08 5.78
N ASN A 36 -12.44 29.99 6.28
CA ASN A 36 -12.80 31.20 5.55
C ASN A 36 -11.66 32.22 5.61
N LEU A 37 -11.23 32.75 4.46
CA LEU A 37 -10.10 33.68 4.35
C LEU A 37 -10.34 34.97 5.12
N LYS A 38 -11.53 35.56 4.97
CA LYS A 38 -11.89 36.83 5.60
C LYS A 38 -11.93 36.71 7.12
N ALA A 39 -12.67 35.73 7.64
CA ALA A 39 -12.76 35.50 9.08
C ALA A 39 -11.40 35.15 9.71
N THR A 40 -10.54 34.42 8.98
CA THR A 40 -9.20 34.06 9.46
C THR A 40 -8.27 35.29 9.52
N ALA A 41 -8.33 36.19 8.53
CA ALA A 41 -7.53 37.40 8.49
C ALA A 41 -7.95 38.40 9.59
N GLU A 42 -9.26 38.61 9.78
CA GLU A 42 -9.82 39.50 10.80
C GLU A 42 -9.57 38.98 12.22
N SER A 43 -9.55 37.66 12.43
CA SER A 43 -9.34 37.02 13.74
C SER A 43 -7.88 36.71 14.07
N GLU A 44 -6.92 37.24 13.31
CA GLU A 44 -5.48 36.99 13.47
C GLU A 44 -5.11 35.49 13.45
N GLY A 45 -5.87 34.67 12.71
CA GLY A 45 -5.62 33.23 12.61
C GLY A 45 -6.30 32.36 13.67
N ARG A 46 -7.09 32.94 14.60
CA ARG A 46 -7.84 32.14 15.60
C ARG A 46 -8.84 31.18 14.97
N GLU A 47 -9.49 31.60 13.89
CA GLU A 47 -10.44 30.74 13.18
C GLU A 47 -9.74 29.52 12.56
N LEU A 48 -8.50 29.68 12.07
CA LEU A 48 -7.70 28.56 11.59
C LEU A 48 -7.35 27.58 12.71
N SER A 49 -6.95 28.08 13.88
CA SER A 49 -6.66 27.21 15.04
C SER A 49 -7.89 26.41 15.46
N LYS A 50 -9.07 27.06 15.53
CA LYS A 50 -10.32 26.40 15.90
C LYS A 50 -10.75 25.35 14.88
N ALA A 51 -10.63 25.66 13.59
CA ALA A 51 -10.92 24.71 12.52
C ALA A 51 -9.95 23.51 12.56
N TYR A 52 -8.66 23.78 12.80
CA TYR A 52 -7.64 22.75 12.95
C TYR A 52 -7.92 21.83 14.14
N GLU A 53 -8.19 22.39 15.32
CA GLU A 53 -8.55 21.64 16.53
C GLU A 53 -9.75 20.72 16.27
N LYS A 54 -10.81 21.26 15.67
CA LYS A 54 -12.01 20.48 15.32
C LYS A 54 -11.68 19.33 14.37
N THR A 55 -10.92 19.60 13.30
CA THR A 55 -10.55 18.59 12.31
C THR A 55 -9.70 17.48 12.93
N VAL A 56 -8.71 17.82 13.75
CA VAL A 56 -7.84 16.85 14.41
C VAL A 56 -8.61 15.99 15.40
N VAL A 57 -9.46 16.60 16.23
CA VAL A 57 -10.27 15.87 17.22
C VAL A 57 -11.20 14.88 16.53
N LEU A 58 -11.96 15.32 15.53
CA LEU A 58 -12.89 14.45 14.80
C LEU A 58 -12.15 13.30 14.11
N ALA A 59 -11.06 13.59 13.39
CA ALA A 59 -10.30 12.56 12.70
C ALA A 59 -9.70 11.51 13.67
N THR A 60 -9.25 11.96 14.85
CA THR A 60 -8.65 11.07 15.86
C THR A 60 -9.71 10.22 16.56
N ILE A 61 -10.87 10.79 16.87
CA ILE A 61 -12.00 10.06 17.46
C ILE A 61 -12.51 9.01 16.48
N ASP A 62 -12.76 9.37 15.22
CA ASP A 62 -13.32 8.43 14.23
C ASP A 62 -12.40 7.22 14.04
N GLU A 63 -11.08 7.44 13.95
CA GLU A 63 -10.12 6.34 13.82
C GLU A 63 -10.07 5.46 15.08
N SER A 64 -10.02 6.08 16.26
CA SER A 64 -9.98 5.33 17.52
C SER A 64 -11.28 4.56 17.77
N TRP A 65 -12.41 5.11 17.36
CA TRP A 65 -13.72 4.47 17.47
C TRP A 65 -13.85 3.28 16.52
N LYS A 66 -13.39 3.42 15.27
CA LYS A 66 -13.34 2.31 14.31
C LYS A 66 -12.52 1.14 14.86
N GLU A 67 -11.37 1.43 15.46
CA GLU A 67 -10.53 0.39 16.06
C GLU A 67 -11.19 -0.23 17.30
N HIS A 68 -11.78 0.58 18.19
CA HIS A 68 -12.52 0.09 19.35
C HIS A 68 -13.67 -0.86 18.97
N LEU A 69 -14.41 -0.57 17.90
CA LEU A 69 -15.45 -1.48 17.42
C LEU A 69 -14.88 -2.83 16.97
N ARG A 70 -13.69 -2.87 16.36
CA ARG A 70 -13.01 -4.13 16.02
C ARG A 70 -12.58 -4.89 17.27
N GLU A 71 -11.96 -4.21 18.23
CA GLU A 71 -11.56 -4.80 19.51
C GLU A 71 -12.77 -5.38 20.27
N MET A 72 -13.91 -4.69 20.21
CA MET A 72 -15.17 -5.14 20.81
C MET A 72 -15.75 -6.39 20.13
N ASP A 73 -15.65 -6.48 18.81
CA ASP A 73 -16.07 -7.66 18.05
C ASP A 73 -15.16 -8.86 18.35
N GLU A 74 -13.84 -8.65 18.44
CA GLU A 74 -12.87 -9.67 18.86
C GLU A 74 -13.12 -10.14 20.29
N LEU A 75 -13.35 -9.20 21.22
CA LEU A 75 -13.69 -9.51 22.61
C LEU A 75 -14.96 -10.38 22.69
N LYS A 76 -15.99 -10.04 21.92
CA LYS A 76 -17.23 -10.82 21.87
C LYS A 76 -17.00 -12.27 21.45
N GLN A 77 -16.10 -12.51 20.49
CA GLN A 77 -15.73 -13.87 20.07
C GLN A 77 -14.91 -14.58 21.14
N SER A 78 -13.95 -13.90 21.77
CA SER A 78 -13.10 -14.46 22.82
C SER A 78 -13.88 -14.86 24.08
N VAL A 79 -14.87 -14.05 24.48
CA VAL A 79 -15.72 -14.32 25.65
C VAL A 79 -16.56 -15.61 25.48
N GLN A 80 -16.86 -16.02 24.23
CA GLN A 80 -17.54 -17.31 24.00
C GLN A 80 -16.67 -18.49 24.45
N ALA A 81 -15.34 -18.40 24.32
CA ALA A 81 -14.42 -19.42 24.84
C ALA A 81 -14.33 -19.41 26.37
N ALA A 82 -14.60 -18.28 27.05
CA ALA A 82 -14.59 -18.20 28.51
C ALA A 82 -15.74 -19.00 29.18
N THR A 83 -16.76 -19.41 28.41
CA THR A 83 -17.80 -20.32 28.92
C THR A 83 -17.23 -21.67 29.37
N TYR A 84 -16.11 -22.11 28.78
CA TYR A 84 -15.43 -23.33 29.21
C TYR A 84 -14.81 -23.22 30.61
N GLU A 85 -14.54 -21.99 31.11
CA GLU A 85 -14.02 -21.73 32.46
C GLU A 85 -15.12 -21.59 33.53
N GLN A 86 -16.39 -21.83 33.20
CA GLN A 86 -17.55 -21.64 34.10
C GLN A 86 -17.71 -20.22 34.67
N LYS A 87 -17.11 -19.21 34.05
CA LYS A 87 -17.36 -17.81 34.37
C LYS A 87 -18.56 -17.29 33.60
N ASP A 88 -19.23 -16.26 34.13
CA ASP A 88 -20.33 -15.60 33.41
C ASP A 88 -19.76 -14.78 32.23
N PRO A 89 -20.01 -15.19 30.97
CA PRO A 89 -19.49 -14.48 29.81
C PRO A 89 -20.03 -13.05 29.71
N LEU A 90 -21.27 -12.81 30.13
CA LEU A 90 -21.87 -11.48 30.08
C LEU A 90 -21.14 -10.51 31.02
N LEU A 91 -20.72 -11.01 32.17
CA LEU A 91 -20.01 -10.20 33.16
C LEU A 91 -18.59 -9.87 32.69
N ILE A 92 -17.87 -10.85 32.12
CA ILE A 92 -16.54 -10.63 31.54
C ILE A 92 -16.61 -9.59 30.42
N TYR A 93 -17.56 -9.75 29.49
CA TYR A 93 -17.73 -8.81 28.39
C TYR A 93 -17.95 -7.39 28.91
N LYS A 94 -18.81 -7.19 29.93
CA LYS A 94 -19.08 -5.86 30.50
C LYS A 94 -17.85 -5.23 31.15
N PHE A 95 -17.07 -5.98 31.90
CA PHE A 95 -15.87 -5.43 32.55
C PHE A 95 -14.77 -5.14 31.54
N GLU A 96 -14.47 -6.09 30.65
CA GLU A 96 -13.38 -5.95 29.68
C GLU A 96 -13.69 -4.86 28.64
N SER A 97 -14.92 -4.80 28.13
CA SER A 97 -15.34 -3.73 27.20
C SER A 97 -15.21 -2.33 27.82
N PHE A 98 -15.49 -2.20 29.12
CA PHE A 98 -15.36 -0.92 29.82
C PHE A 98 -13.89 -0.51 29.99
N GLU A 99 -13.00 -1.46 30.27
CA GLU A 99 -11.56 -1.18 30.32
C GLU A 99 -10.99 -0.81 28.94
N LEU A 100 -11.42 -1.49 27.87
CA LEU A 100 -11.09 -1.11 26.49
C LEU A 100 -11.56 0.31 26.16
N PHE A 101 -12.80 0.66 26.55
CA PHE A 101 -13.32 2.00 26.34
C PHE A 101 -12.50 3.07 27.07
N LYS A 102 -12.14 2.84 28.35
CA LYS A 102 -11.25 3.76 29.09
C LYS A 102 -9.89 3.92 28.40
N ALA A 103 -9.30 2.81 27.96
CA ALA A 103 -8.03 2.81 27.26
C ALA A 103 -8.12 3.64 25.96
N MET A 104 -9.19 3.47 25.19
CA MET A 104 -9.46 4.25 23.99
C MET A 104 -9.54 5.75 24.29
N ILE A 105 -10.32 6.18 25.29
CA ILE A 105 -10.44 7.60 25.65
C ILE A 105 -9.09 8.19 26.06
N ASN A 106 -8.30 7.47 26.86
CA ASN A 106 -6.96 7.91 27.24
C ASN A 106 -6.02 8.04 26.04
N LYS A 107 -6.09 7.11 25.10
CA LYS A 107 -5.33 7.16 23.84
C LYS A 107 -5.74 8.37 22.99
N VAL A 108 -7.03 8.59 22.80
CA VAL A 108 -7.56 9.76 22.05
C VAL A 108 -7.05 11.06 22.64
N ASN A 109 -7.14 11.24 23.96
CA ASN A 109 -6.67 12.47 24.62
C ASN A 109 -5.16 12.69 24.40
N LYS A 110 -4.36 11.63 24.55
CA LYS A 110 -2.91 11.70 24.33
C LYS A 110 -2.57 12.03 22.88
N ASP A 111 -3.26 11.40 21.93
CA ASP A 111 -3.01 11.56 20.51
C ASP A 111 -3.44 12.95 20.03
N VAL A 112 -4.60 13.46 20.46
CA VAL A 112 -5.04 14.83 20.15
C VAL A 112 -4.02 15.84 20.65
N VAL A 113 -3.62 15.78 21.93
CA VAL A 113 -2.64 16.73 22.49
C VAL A 113 -1.30 16.63 21.77
N SER A 114 -0.78 15.41 21.52
CA SER A 114 0.46 15.23 20.78
C SER A 114 0.38 15.80 19.36
N THR A 115 -0.75 15.62 18.68
CA THR A 115 -0.95 16.10 17.31
C THR A 115 -0.99 17.62 17.27
N LEU A 116 -1.75 18.25 18.18
CA LEU A 116 -1.85 19.71 18.27
C LEU A 116 -0.49 20.36 18.57
N MET A 117 0.32 19.75 19.44
CA MET A 117 1.63 20.29 19.82
C MET A 117 2.70 20.11 18.73
N LYS A 118 2.60 19.05 17.91
CA LYS A 118 3.53 18.76 16.80
C LYS A 118 3.09 19.37 15.46
N GLY A 119 1.91 19.99 15.44
CA GLY A 119 1.32 20.58 14.24
C GLY A 119 2.18 21.72 13.69
N HIS A 120 2.62 21.56 12.45
CA HIS A 120 3.33 22.58 11.68
C HIS A 120 2.79 22.59 10.24
N ILE A 121 2.89 23.74 9.59
CA ILE A 121 2.57 23.83 8.16
C ILE A 121 3.80 23.37 7.40
N PRO A 122 3.73 22.31 6.57
CA PRO A 122 4.83 21.92 5.71
C PRO A 122 5.09 23.08 4.74
N THR A 123 6.15 23.84 5.02
CA THR A 123 6.63 24.84 4.09
C THR A 123 7.39 24.06 3.03
N GLN A 124 6.82 23.97 1.81
CA GLN A 124 7.56 23.39 0.70
C GLN A 124 8.72 24.32 0.42
N ASP A 125 9.93 23.95 0.88
CA ASP A 125 11.14 24.56 0.38
C ASP A 125 11.19 24.29 -1.14
N PRO A 126 11.28 25.31 -2.00
CA PRO A 126 11.31 25.13 -3.46
C PRO A 126 12.42 24.18 -3.94
N GLU A 127 13.48 24.00 -3.15
CA GLU A 127 14.62 23.11 -3.41
C GLU A 127 14.30 21.60 -3.32
N GLN A 128 13.21 21.20 -2.66
CA GLN A 128 12.84 19.78 -2.52
C GLN A 128 11.84 19.29 -3.58
N VAL A 129 11.37 20.16 -4.46
CA VAL A 129 10.69 19.74 -5.71
C VAL A 129 11.78 19.31 -6.71
N ARG A 130 12.51 18.24 -6.36
CA ARG A 130 13.17 17.44 -7.40
C ARG A 130 12.03 16.92 -8.27
N GLU A 131 11.97 17.43 -9.49
CA GLU A 131 11.15 16.88 -10.57
C GLU A 131 11.07 15.38 -10.37
N ALA A 132 9.87 14.85 -10.15
CA ALA A 132 9.66 13.42 -10.13
C ALA A 132 10.26 12.92 -11.44
N LYS A 133 11.47 12.35 -11.38
CA LYS A 133 12.19 11.77 -12.52
C LYS A 133 11.13 10.98 -13.24
N GLN A 134 10.72 11.50 -14.39
CA GLN A 134 9.63 10.96 -15.18
C GLN A 134 9.90 9.46 -15.20
N ARG A 135 9.05 8.67 -14.54
CA ARG A 135 9.17 7.21 -14.60
C ARG A 135 9.00 6.95 -16.08
N ARG A 136 10.11 6.76 -16.80
CA ARG A 136 10.10 6.29 -18.18
C ARG A 136 9.19 5.08 -18.14
N GLN A 137 8.07 5.20 -18.85
CA GLN A 137 7.10 4.14 -18.98
C GLN A 137 7.87 2.87 -19.33
N ILE A 138 7.81 1.90 -18.42
CA ILE A 138 8.18 0.54 -18.73
C ILE A 138 7.04 0.04 -19.61
N GLU A 139 7.11 0.33 -20.92
CA GLU A 139 6.39 -0.47 -21.90
C GLU A 139 7.01 -1.87 -21.85
N ASN A 140 6.15 -2.87 -21.62
CA ASN A 140 6.42 -4.30 -21.54
C ASN A 140 6.65 -4.88 -20.14
N LEU A 141 5.61 -4.83 -19.30
CA LEU A 141 5.37 -5.89 -18.33
C LEU A 141 4.42 -6.91 -18.97
N LYS A 142 4.96 -8.05 -19.43
CA LYS A 142 4.20 -9.29 -19.56
C LYS A 142 4.61 -10.23 -18.44
N ALA A 143 3.58 -10.67 -17.72
CA ALA A 143 3.59 -11.46 -16.50
C ALA A 143 4.47 -12.71 -16.57
N SER A 144 5.09 -13.04 -15.43
CA SER A 144 5.42 -14.44 -15.12
C SER A 144 4.72 -14.81 -13.82
N LYS A 145 3.71 -15.66 -13.96
CA LYS A 145 3.03 -16.37 -12.88
C LYS A 145 4.08 -17.23 -12.17
N SER A 146 4.37 -16.92 -10.91
CA SER A 146 5.17 -17.77 -10.05
C SER A 146 4.29 -18.93 -9.57
N ASP A 147 4.40 -20.08 -10.24
CA ASP A 147 4.00 -21.35 -9.64
C ASP A 147 5.09 -21.81 -8.67
N PHE A 148 4.68 -21.87 -7.42
CA PHE A 148 5.39 -22.40 -6.28
C PHE A 148 5.46 -23.93 -6.40
N SER A 149 6.67 -24.49 -6.48
CA SER A 149 6.90 -25.88 -6.07
C SER A 149 8.35 -26.09 -5.64
N GLN A 150 8.51 -25.92 -4.34
CA GLN A 150 9.51 -26.52 -3.47
C GLN A 150 9.37 -28.04 -3.51
N TYR A 151 10.45 -28.80 -3.80
CA TYR A 151 10.77 -30.12 -3.21
C TYR A 151 12.12 -30.67 -3.75
N GLY A 152 12.98 -31.16 -2.84
CA GLY A 152 14.08 -32.10 -3.11
C GLY A 152 15.49 -31.50 -3.01
N ALA A 153 16.09 -31.42 -1.82
CA ALA A 153 16.98 -32.42 -1.21
C ALA A 153 18.45 -32.35 -1.72
N GLY A 154 19.38 -31.96 -0.84
CA GLY A 154 20.84 -31.87 -1.08
C GLY A 154 21.55 -33.23 -1.04
N PRO A 155 22.82 -33.35 -0.57
CA PRO A 155 23.87 -32.35 -0.31
C PRO A 155 25.24 -32.72 -0.97
N GLY A 156 26.20 -31.79 -1.05
CA GLY A 156 27.62 -32.19 -1.19
C GLY A 156 28.56 -31.25 -1.96
N GLY A 157 29.45 -30.59 -1.22
CA GLY A 157 30.91 -30.63 -1.45
C GLY A 157 31.55 -29.86 -2.61
N GLY A 158 32.39 -28.87 -2.27
CA GLY A 158 33.66 -28.61 -2.96
C GLY A 158 33.78 -27.29 -3.75
N PRO A 159 34.79 -26.43 -3.47
CA PRO A 159 35.01 -25.15 -4.15
C PRO A 159 36.04 -25.26 -5.28
N ASP A 160 35.89 -24.53 -6.40
CA ASP A 160 37.03 -23.93 -7.13
C ASP A 160 36.61 -23.02 -8.32
N ARG A 161 37.26 -21.84 -8.33
CA ARG A 161 37.78 -21.03 -9.44
C ARG A 161 36.89 -20.39 -10.53
N ASP A 162 37.04 -19.05 -10.55
CA ASP A 162 37.04 -18.13 -11.68
C ASP A 162 37.39 -18.76 -13.04
N GLN A 163 36.49 -18.61 -14.01
CA GLN A 163 36.88 -18.33 -15.40
C GLN A 163 35.73 -17.62 -16.14
N LYS A 164 36.09 -16.48 -16.73
CA LYS A 164 35.24 -15.54 -17.46
C LYS A 164 34.89 -16.15 -18.83
N THR A 165 33.61 -16.41 -19.10
CA THR A 165 33.15 -16.99 -20.37
C THR A 165 32.44 -15.92 -21.22
N GLU A 166 32.95 -15.67 -22.43
CA GLU A 166 32.39 -14.73 -23.40
C GLU A 166 31.04 -15.24 -23.98
N PRO A 167 30.11 -14.34 -24.35
CA PRO A 167 28.75 -14.72 -24.69
C PRO A 167 28.67 -15.47 -26.03
N VAL A 168 28.20 -16.71 -25.94
CA VAL A 168 27.88 -17.65 -27.02
C VAL A 168 26.86 -17.03 -27.98
N ARG A 169 27.22 -16.96 -29.27
CA ARG A 169 26.35 -16.49 -30.35
C ARG A 169 25.34 -17.58 -30.68
N VAL A 170 24.10 -17.42 -30.21
CA VAL A 170 23.03 -18.40 -30.40
C VAL A 170 22.49 -18.31 -31.82
N GLU A 171 22.72 -19.34 -32.63
CA GLU A 171 22.03 -19.52 -33.91
C GLU A 171 20.52 -19.74 -33.68
N LYS A 172 19.69 -19.02 -34.44
CA LYS A 172 18.22 -19.07 -34.32
C LYS A 172 17.70 -20.49 -34.58
N LYS A 173 17.12 -21.13 -33.56
CA LYS A 173 16.37 -22.39 -33.72
C LYS A 173 15.13 -22.16 -34.59
N VAL A 174 15.05 -22.88 -35.71
CA VAL A 174 13.91 -22.83 -36.64
C VAL A 174 12.68 -23.48 -36.00
N GLY A 175 11.53 -22.80 -36.05
CA GLY A 175 10.28 -23.26 -35.45
C GLY A 175 9.60 -24.38 -36.24
N ARG A 176 8.79 -25.19 -35.57
CA ARG A 176 8.14 -26.40 -36.14
C ARG A 176 7.26 -26.13 -37.39
N ASN A 177 6.73 -24.93 -37.55
CA ASN A 177 5.91 -24.54 -38.71
C ASN A 177 6.66 -23.64 -39.72
N ASP A 178 7.91 -23.24 -39.44
CA ASP A 178 8.69 -22.38 -40.31
C ASP A 178 9.16 -23.12 -41.56
N PRO A 179 9.53 -22.41 -42.64
CA PRO A 179 10.14 -23.02 -43.82
C PRO A 179 11.36 -23.82 -43.40
N CYS A 180 11.45 -25.08 -43.85
CA CYS A 180 12.55 -25.94 -43.48
C CYS A 180 13.87 -25.39 -44.07
N PRO A 181 14.96 -25.27 -43.29
CA PRO A 181 16.21 -24.66 -43.75
C PRO A 181 16.95 -25.51 -44.80
N CYS A 182 16.47 -26.72 -45.11
CA CYS A 182 17.00 -27.55 -46.20
C CYS A 182 16.59 -27.06 -47.61
N GLY A 183 15.82 -25.97 -47.72
CA GLY A 183 15.43 -25.39 -49.01
C GLY A 183 14.30 -26.14 -49.74
N SER A 184 13.68 -27.14 -49.12
CA SER A 184 12.63 -27.97 -49.73
C SER A 184 11.28 -27.29 -49.97
N GLY A 185 11.12 -26.03 -49.54
CA GLY A 185 9.87 -25.25 -49.65
C GLY A 185 8.72 -25.71 -48.74
N LYS A 186 8.91 -26.77 -47.93
CA LYS A 186 7.89 -27.31 -47.01
C LYS A 186 8.12 -26.80 -45.57
N LYS A 187 7.06 -26.77 -44.75
CA LYS A 187 7.16 -26.45 -43.31
C LYS A 187 7.95 -27.51 -42.56
N TYR A 188 8.74 -27.12 -41.55
CA TYR A 188 9.70 -27.99 -40.84
C TYR A 188 9.07 -29.31 -40.35
N LYS A 189 7.87 -29.29 -39.75
CA LYS A 189 7.14 -30.49 -39.29
C LYS A 189 6.74 -31.52 -40.35
N HIS A 190 6.68 -31.10 -41.62
CA HIS A 190 6.33 -31.97 -42.75
C HIS A 190 7.56 -32.37 -43.58
N CYS A 191 8.75 -32.08 -43.05
CA CYS A 191 10.02 -32.48 -43.61
C CYS A 191 10.85 -33.10 -42.47
N HIS A 192 11.89 -32.42 -42.01
CA HIS A 192 12.80 -32.91 -40.96
C HIS A 192 12.16 -33.04 -39.55
N GLY A 193 10.98 -32.48 -39.33
CA GLY A 193 10.24 -32.55 -38.06
C GLY A 193 9.08 -33.54 -38.02
N GLN A 194 8.99 -34.47 -38.98
CA GLN A 194 7.87 -35.42 -39.10
C GLN A 194 8.13 -36.67 -38.25
N GLN A 195 7.35 -36.86 -37.19
CA GLN A 195 7.36 -38.09 -36.39
C GLN A 195 6.37 -39.09 -37.02
N GLN A 196 6.85 -40.28 -37.41
CA GLN A 196 6.01 -41.35 -37.94
C GLN A 196 5.13 -41.93 -36.82
N ALA A 197 3.83 -42.09 -37.08
CA ALA A 197 2.88 -42.66 -36.13
C ALA A 197 3.00 -44.20 -36.11
N VAL A 198 3.25 -44.77 -34.92
CA VAL A 198 3.26 -46.22 -34.68
C VAL A 198 1.83 -46.71 -34.43
N ALA A 199 1.41 -47.76 -35.13
CA ALA A 199 0.07 -48.35 -35.10
C ALA A 199 -0.29 -49.01 -33.74
N PRO A 200 -1.58 -49.07 -33.34
CA PRO A 200 -1.99 -49.61 -32.05
C PRO A 200 -1.91 -51.14 -31.99
N ARG A 201 -1.36 -51.69 -30.89
CA ARG A 201 -1.29 -53.13 -30.60
C ARG A 201 -2.63 -53.63 -30.02
N GLN A 202 -3.10 -54.75 -30.56
CA GLN A 202 -4.30 -55.48 -30.12
C GLN A 202 -4.08 -56.16 -28.76
N ASN A 203 -4.99 -55.96 -27.81
CA ASN A 203 -5.01 -56.69 -26.53
C ASN A 203 -5.64 -58.07 -26.73
N ALA A 204 -4.85 -59.13 -26.52
CA ALA A 204 -5.32 -60.51 -26.42
C ALA A 204 -5.82 -60.81 -25.01
N ARG A 205 -6.99 -61.48 -24.94
CA ARG A 205 -7.62 -62.07 -23.76
C ARG A 205 -6.76 -63.19 -23.16
N ILE A 206 -6.75 -63.32 -21.83
CA ILE A 206 -7.10 -64.52 -21.05
C ILE A 206 -7.76 -64.05 -19.75
#